data_AF-A0A3L7XR63-F1
#
_entry.id   AF-A0A3L7XR63-F1
#
_cell.length_a   1.000
_cell.length_b   1.000
_cell.length_c   1.000
_cell.angle_alpha   90.00
_cell.angle_beta   90.00
_cell.angle_gamma   90.00
#
_symmetry.space_group_name_H-M   'P 1'
#
loop_
_entity.id
_entity.type
_entity.pdbx_description
1 polymer ?
#
loop_
_entity_poly.entity_id
_entity_poly.type
_entity_poly.pdbx_seq_one_letter_code
_entity_poly.pdbx_strand_id
1 'polypeptide(L)'
;MEFAVKIQSNDFSASEVRDVVGVALSNERSQAQIRRDHFARLCQDFEIQYHLASDEFIRRFDSGELGDDVYLFDWFAAKRSLDLWQRRYQILSELTL
;
A
#
# COMPACT_ATOMS: atom_id res chain seq x y z
N MET A 1 -13.65 12.34 10.12
CA MET A 1 -12.86 11.82 11.26
C MET A 1 -11.78 12.84 11.53
N GLU A 2 -11.51 13.16 12.80
CA GLU A 2 -10.43 14.07 13.17
C GLU A 2 -9.35 13.31 13.93
N PHE A 3 -8.09 13.58 13.61
CA PHE A 3 -6.93 13.08 14.34
C PHE A 3 -6.01 14.27 14.65
N ALA A 4 -5.40 14.29 15.83
CA ALA A 4 -4.55 15.39 16.27
C ALA A 4 -3.12 14.91 16.56
N VAL A 5 -2.13 15.72 16.18
CA VAL A 5 -0.72 15.50 16.49
C VAL A 5 -0.27 16.57 17.47
N LYS A 6 0.35 16.15 18.58
CA LYS A 6 0.86 17.05 19.61
C LYS A 6 2.39 17.15 19.53
N ILE A 7 2.91 18.37 19.56
CA ILE A 7 4.34 18.65 19.68
C ILE A 7 4.65 19.05 21.12
N GLN A 8 5.75 18.54 21.66
CA GLN A 8 6.14 18.76 23.05
C GLN A 8 6.87 20.10 23.25
N SER A 9 7.54 20.59 22.21
CA SER A 9 8.23 21.88 22.21
C SER A 9 7.31 23.01 21.75
N ASN A 10 7.50 24.20 22.33
CA ASN A 10 6.85 25.46 21.91
C ASN A 10 7.75 26.31 21.00
N ASP A 11 8.87 25.76 20.52
CA ASP A 11 9.86 26.49 19.72
C ASP A 11 9.43 26.67 18.26
N PHE A 12 8.39 25.96 17.82
CA PHE A 12 7.92 25.95 16.44
C PHE A 12 6.55 26.60 16.29
N SER A 13 6.38 27.36 15.21
CA SER A 13 5.07 27.92 14.86
C SER A 13 4.13 26.84 14.31
N ALA A 14 2.82 27.00 14.51
CA ALA A 14 1.83 26.07 13.98
C ALA A 14 1.85 25.96 12.44
N SER A 15 2.23 27.04 11.74
CA SER A 15 2.39 27.04 10.28
C SER A 15 3.60 26.21 9.84
N GLU A 16 4.75 26.39 10.50
CA GLU A 16 5.97 25.62 10.19
C GLU A 16 5.74 24.13 10.38
N VAL A 17 5.07 23.76 11.48
CA VAL A 17 4.68 22.39 11.76
C VAL A 17 3.76 21.83 10.67
N ARG A 18 2.73 22.60 10.28
CA ARG A 18 1.79 22.20 9.23
C ARG A 18 2.50 21.96 7.91
N ASP A 19 3.43 22.84 7.53
CA ASP A 19 4.17 22.74 6.28
C ASP A 19 5.08 21.51 6.26
N VAL A 20 5.85 21.28 7.34
CA VAL A 20 6.72 20.10 7.46
C VAL A 20 5.92 18.80 7.41
N VAL A 21 4.83 18.74 8.17
CA VAL A 21 3.93 17.56 8.18
C VAL A 21 3.27 17.37 6.82
N GLY A 22 2.89 18.45 6.13
CA GLY A 22 2.31 18.42 4.79
C GLY A 22 3.26 17.87 3.76
N VAL A 23 4.51 18.31 3.76
CA VAL A 23 5.55 17.77 2.88
C VAL A 23 5.79 16.29 3.17
N ALA A 24 5.88 15.90 4.45
CA ALA A 24 6.06 14.51 4.83
C ALA A 24 4.91 13.61 4.35
N LEU A 25 3.67 14.03 4.54
CA LEU A 25 2.49 13.29 4.09
C LEU A 25 2.38 13.21 2.57
N SER A 26 2.72 14.28 1.86
CA SER A 26 2.76 14.29 0.39
C SER A 26 3.81 13.32 -0.16
N ASN A 27 5.02 13.33 0.42
CA ASN A 27 6.08 12.40 0.06
C ASN A 27 5.66 10.95 0.31
N GLU A 28 5.07 10.67 1.48
CA GLU A 28 4.60 9.35 1.84
C GLU A 28 3.48 8.87 0.90
N ARG A 29 2.56 9.75 0.50
CA ARG A 29 1.52 9.44 -0.50
C ARG A 29 2.13 9.02 -1.84
N SER A 30 3.14 9.77 -2.31
CA SER A 30 3.86 9.45 -3.55
C SER A 30 4.57 8.09 -3.46
N GLN A 31 5.25 7.82 -2.35
CA GLN A 31 5.91 6.53 -2.12
C GLN A 31 4.92 5.37 -2.07
N ALA A 32 3.79 5.54 -1.39
CA ALA A 32 2.73 4.54 -1.35
C ALA A 32 2.15 4.26 -2.75
N GLN A 33 1.98 5.30 -3.58
CA GLN A 33 1.53 5.16 -4.97
C GLN A 33 2.51 4.33 -5.80
N ILE A 34 3.80 4.68 -5.76
CA ILE A 34 4.85 3.98 -6.51
C ILE A 34 4.87 2.49 -6.16
N ARG A 35 4.79 2.17 -4.86
CA ARG A 35 4.80 0.79 -4.37
C ARG A 35 3.52 0.05 -4.76
N ARG A 36 2.35 0.67 -4.61
CA ARG A 36 1.07 0.11 -5.08
C ARG A 36 1.16 -0.24 -6.57
N ASP A 37 1.61 0.70 -7.40
CA ASP A 37 1.67 0.52 -8.85
C ASP A 37 2.68 -0.56 -9.25
N HIS A 38 3.78 -0.71 -8.51
CA HIS A 38 4.74 -1.80 -8.70
C HIS A 38 4.11 -3.17 -8.44
N PHE A 39 3.47 -3.37 -7.28
CA PHE A 39 2.84 -4.65 -6.96
C PHE A 39 1.60 -4.95 -7.81
N ALA A 40 0.89 -3.92 -8.26
CA ALA A 40 -0.19 -4.07 -9.23
C ALA A 40 0.31 -4.67 -10.54
N ARG A 41 1.46 -4.21 -11.05
CA ARG A 41 2.09 -4.78 -12.25
C ARG A 41 2.54 -6.22 -12.03
N LEU A 42 3.19 -6.51 -10.89
CA LEU A 42 3.58 -7.89 -10.57
C LEU A 42 2.37 -8.84 -10.54
N CYS A 43 1.28 -8.44 -9.90
CA CYS A 43 0.03 -9.20 -9.91
C CYS A 43 -0.48 -9.40 -11.34
N GLN A 44 -0.50 -8.34 -12.16
CA GLN A 44 -0.94 -8.41 -13.55
C GLN A 44 -0.08 -9.39 -14.39
N ASP A 45 1.23 -9.40 -14.18
CA ASP A 45 2.13 -10.31 -14.89
C ASP A 45 1.81 -11.78 -14.55
N PHE A 46 1.57 -12.09 -13.26
CA PHE A 46 1.11 -13.41 -12.84
C PHE A 46 -0.27 -13.76 -13.41
N GLU A 47 -1.22 -12.82 -13.39
CA GLU A 47 -2.57 -13.02 -13.92
C GLU A 47 -2.56 -13.37 -15.41
N ILE A 48 -1.70 -12.72 -16.18
CA ILE A 48 -1.50 -12.98 -17.61
C ILE A 48 -0.83 -14.34 -17.80
N GLN A 49 0.25 -14.62 -17.07
CA GLN A 49 1.03 -15.85 -17.22
C GLN A 49 0.24 -17.11 -16.87
N TYR A 50 -0.56 -17.06 -15.81
CA TYR A 50 -1.29 -18.20 -15.27
C TYR A 50 -2.79 -18.19 -15.59
N HIS A 51 -3.26 -17.17 -16.33
CA HIS A 51 -4.67 -16.99 -16.71
C HIS A 51 -5.65 -17.08 -15.53
N LEU A 52 -5.25 -16.53 -14.39
CA LEU A 52 -5.98 -16.62 -13.13
C LEU A 52 -5.97 -15.25 -12.45
N ALA A 53 -7.14 -14.69 -12.11
CA ALA A 53 -7.21 -13.41 -11.42
C ALA A 53 -6.60 -13.51 -10.00
N SER A 54 -5.89 -12.48 -9.53
CA SER A 54 -5.19 -12.53 -8.23
C SER A 54 -6.13 -12.79 -7.06
N ASP A 55 -7.37 -12.30 -7.11
CA ASP A 55 -8.36 -12.55 -6.05
C ASP A 55 -8.84 -14.02 -6.03
N GLU A 56 -8.92 -14.66 -7.19
CA GLU A 56 -9.21 -16.10 -7.27
C GLU A 56 -7.98 -16.93 -6.86
N PHE A 57 -6.79 -16.52 -7.28
CA PHE A 57 -5.54 -17.10 -6.83
C PHE A 57 -5.45 -17.12 -5.29
N ILE A 58 -5.69 -16.00 -4.62
CA ILE A 58 -5.65 -15.94 -3.14
C ILE A 58 -6.65 -16.90 -2.51
N ARG A 59 -7.89 -16.99 -3.04
CA ARG A 59 -8.88 -17.94 -2.52
C ARG A 59 -8.40 -19.39 -2.59
N ARG A 60 -7.83 -19.80 -3.73
CA ARG A 60 -7.33 -21.17 -3.94
C ARG A 60 -6.03 -21.46 -3.18
N PHE A 61 -5.16 -20.46 -3.07
CA PHE A 61 -3.94 -20.56 -2.28
C PHE A 61 -4.27 -20.75 -0.80
N ASP A 62 -5.17 -19.93 -0.25
CA ASP A 62 -5.59 -20.00 1.15
C ASP A 62 -6.39 -21.28 1.46
N SER A 63 -7.07 -21.89 0.47
CA SER A 63 -7.76 -23.19 0.63
C SER A 63 -6.84 -24.41 0.52
N GLY A 64 -5.57 -24.21 0.12
CA GLY A 64 -4.61 -25.29 -0.11
C GLY A 64 -4.87 -26.09 -1.38
N GLU A 65 -5.71 -25.58 -2.30
CA GLU A 65 -5.94 -26.18 -3.62
C GLU A 65 -4.75 -26.00 -4.56
N LEU A 66 -3.93 -24.97 -4.32
CA LEU A 66 -2.68 -24.76 -5.03
C LEU A 66 -1.54 -25.51 -4.32
N GLY A 67 -0.60 -26.02 -5.11
CA GLY A 67 0.59 -26.71 -4.59
C GLY A 67 1.56 -25.77 -3.85
N ASP A 68 2.81 -26.18 -3.77
CA ASP A 68 3.88 -25.50 -3.04
C ASP A 68 4.98 -24.93 -3.96
N ASP A 69 4.66 -24.71 -5.22
CA ASP A 69 5.57 -24.08 -6.16
C ASP A 69 5.97 -22.67 -5.69
N VAL A 70 7.25 -22.33 -5.80
CA VAL A 70 7.83 -21.06 -5.30
C VAL A 70 7.09 -19.83 -5.82
N TYR A 71 6.68 -19.84 -7.09
CA TYR A 71 5.98 -18.70 -7.72
C TYR A 71 4.64 -18.38 -7.03
N LEU A 72 3.99 -19.36 -6.39
CA LEU A 72 2.74 -19.14 -5.67
C LEU A 72 3.00 -18.26 -4.44
N PHE A 73 4.10 -18.48 -3.73
CA PHE A 73 4.49 -17.64 -2.60
C PHE A 73 4.88 -16.22 -3.06
N ASP A 74 5.55 -16.09 -4.20
CA ASP A 74 5.88 -14.79 -4.78
C ASP A 74 4.61 -14.01 -5.18
N TRP A 75 3.64 -14.67 -5.82
CA TRP A 75 2.36 -14.06 -6.17
C TRP A 75 1.56 -13.69 -4.92
N PHE A 76 1.53 -14.55 -3.92
CA PHE A 76 0.91 -14.26 -2.62
C PHE A 76 1.52 -13.02 -1.97
N ALA A 77 2.85 -12.94 -1.91
CA ALA A 77 3.56 -11.80 -1.37
C ALA A 77 3.27 -10.52 -2.17
N ALA A 78 3.22 -10.60 -3.49
CA ALA A 78 2.87 -9.47 -4.37
C ALA A 78 1.45 -8.97 -4.10
N LYS A 79 0.45 -9.87 -4.02
CA LYS A 79 -0.94 -9.48 -3.78
C LYS A 79 -1.16 -8.91 -2.39
N ARG A 80 -0.57 -9.51 -1.35
CA ARG A 80 -0.61 -8.96 0.02
C ARG A 80 0.04 -7.58 0.09
N SER A 81 1.14 -7.38 -0.63
CA SER A 81 1.82 -6.08 -0.71
C SER A 81 0.98 -5.06 -1.45
N LEU A 82 0.34 -5.43 -2.55
CA LEU A 82 -0.59 -4.57 -3.28
C LEU A 82 -1.71 -4.08 -2.36
N ASP A 83 -2.39 -4.98 -1.65
CA ASP A 83 -3.50 -4.65 -0.75
C ASP A 83 -3.04 -3.68 0.36
N LEU A 84 -1.87 -3.92 0.94
CA LEU A 84 -1.27 -3.06 1.95
C LEU A 84 -1.03 -1.63 1.42
N TRP A 85 -0.34 -1.52 0.29
CA TRP A 85 0.04 -0.21 -0.27
C TRP A 85 -1.16 0.52 -0.87
N GLN A 86 -2.13 -0.21 -1.42
CA GLN A 86 -3.40 0.37 -1.85
C GLN A 86 -4.15 0.97 -0.67
N ARG A 87 -4.27 0.26 0.45
CA ARG A 87 -4.95 0.78 1.64
C ARG A 87 -4.24 2.01 2.20
N ARG A 88 -2.90 1.96 2.28
CA ARG A 88 -2.09 3.09 2.75
C ARG A 88 -2.22 4.31 1.82
N TYR A 89 -2.17 4.11 0.52
CA TYR A 89 -2.36 5.17 -0.48
C TYR A 89 -3.75 5.80 -0.40
N GLN A 90 -4.81 5.00 -0.21
CA GLN A 90 -6.18 5.49 -0.03
C GLN A 90 -6.27 6.42 1.17
N ILE A 91 -5.79 5.98 2.34
CA ILE A 91 -5.76 6.79 3.56
C ILE A 91 -5.05 8.12 3.31
N LEU A 92 -3.83 8.07 2.76
CA LEU A 92 -3.01 9.27 2.50
C LEU A 92 -3.64 10.21 1.45
N SER A 93 -4.44 9.69 0.52
CA SER A 93 -5.12 10.49 -0.51
C SER A 93 -6.36 11.21 0.01
N GLU A 94 -6.91 10.74 1.13
CA GLU A 94 -8.06 11.37 1.81
C GLU A 94 -7.63 12.38 2.89
N LEU A 95 -6.32 12.48 3.20
CA LEU A 95 -5.82 13.43 4.20
C LEU A 95 -5.86 14.87 3.69
N THR A 96 -6.36 15.76 4.54
CA THR A 96 -6.32 17.21 4.40
C THR A 96 -5.76 17.83 5.67
N LEU A 97 -4.82 18.76 5.54
CA LEU A 97 -4.13 19.42 6.66
C LEU A 97 -4.61 20.85 6.89
#